data_AF-A0A5A8AIS4-F1
#
_entry.id   AF-A0A5A8AIS4-F1
#
_cell.length_a   1.000
_cell.length_b   1.000
_cell.length_c   1.000
_cell.angle_alpha   90.00
_cell.angle_beta   90.00
_cell.angle_gamma   90.00
#
_symmetry.space_group_name_H-M   'P 1'
#
loop_
_entity.id
_entity.type
_entity.pdbx_description
1 polymer ?
#
loop_
_entity_poly.entity_id
_entity_poly.type
_entity_poly.pdbx_seq_one_letter_code
_entity_poly.pdbx_strand_id
1 'polypeptide(L)'
;MQKTLLLILCLSSLVNCKKTNSDISNNLKISKVDSLEFEEYNSDSEVVYEIKGENIFLRDGPGKNYKKLVNIKATDILGETHYMQVDYTCTVSIDEEKNGWAKISVLDPSHLSATHHGWIPLKSIIKDTSQIPAVNLAKLNYDIISITENNISKNYNIYLNINNLSKDEISSFIKQFREKNCSTCTISIFDTKSIKDLMEVYPLSKSEYLNFADHFVAWSTFDAPKMVSFYPFQDSKYREYGGKNFKEQKID
;
A
#
# COMPACT_ATOMS: atom_id res chain seq x y z
N MET A 1 -9.68 34.75 31.03
CA MET A 1 -11.03 34.35 30.59
C MET A 1 -10.92 33.05 29.80
N GLN A 2 -11.18 31.93 30.46
CA GLN A 2 -11.26 30.60 29.85
C GLN A 2 -12.54 30.50 29.01
N LYS A 3 -12.43 30.03 27.77
CA LYS A 3 -13.57 29.54 26.98
C LYS A 3 -13.37 28.05 26.78
N THR A 4 -14.09 27.27 27.58
CA THR A 4 -14.23 25.82 27.46
C THR A 4 -15.11 25.53 26.24
N LEU A 5 -14.56 24.93 25.19
CA LEU A 5 -15.33 24.47 24.04
C LEU A 5 -15.69 23.00 24.28
N LEU A 6 -16.98 22.75 24.53
CA LEU A 6 -17.57 21.43 24.74
C LEU A 6 -17.73 20.75 23.37
N LEU A 7 -16.97 19.68 23.12
CA LEU A 7 -17.12 18.85 21.92
C LEU A 7 -18.20 17.79 22.18
N ILE A 8 -19.36 17.92 21.56
CA ILE A 8 -20.43 16.91 21.60
C ILE A 8 -20.18 15.92 20.46
N LEU A 9 -19.73 14.71 20.83
CA LEU A 9 -19.68 13.55 19.94
C LEU A 9 -21.10 12.97 19.80
N CYS A 10 -21.72 13.18 18.65
CA CYS A 10 -22.93 12.45 18.25
C CYS A 10 -22.55 11.01 17.85
N LEU A 11 -22.83 10.04 18.73
CA LEU A 11 -22.92 8.63 18.37
C LEU A 11 -24.20 8.40 17.57
N SER A 12 -24.09 8.19 16.25
CA SER A 12 -25.19 7.62 15.47
C SER A 12 -25.14 6.09 15.56
N SER A 13 -26.11 5.55 16.29
CA SER A 13 -26.41 4.13 16.48
C SER A 13 -26.63 3.39 15.16
N LEU A 14 -25.95 2.23 15.03
CA LEU A 14 -26.20 1.21 14.03
C LEU A 14 -27.62 0.64 14.21
N VAL A 15 -28.49 0.84 13.22
CA VAL A 15 -29.78 0.14 13.14
C VAL A 15 -29.58 -1.15 12.34
N ASN A 16 -29.74 -2.24 13.07
CA ASN A 16 -29.78 -3.63 12.64
C ASN A 16 -31.08 -3.90 11.85
N CYS A 17 -30.99 -4.21 10.55
CA CYS A 17 -32.10 -4.76 9.78
C CYS A 17 -31.85 -6.23 9.44
N LYS A 18 -32.33 -7.12 10.31
CA LYS A 18 -32.68 -8.51 10.01
C LYS A 18 -34.20 -8.59 9.84
N LYS A 19 -34.68 -9.06 8.68
CA LYS A 19 -35.88 -9.92 8.50
C LYS A 19 -36.11 -10.17 7.00
N THR A 20 -35.83 -11.38 6.53
CA THR A 20 -36.75 -12.51 6.26
C THR A 20 -37.50 -12.40 4.93
N ASN A 21 -37.15 -13.33 4.04
CA ASN A 21 -37.95 -13.76 2.89
C ASN A 21 -39.34 -14.23 3.34
N SER A 22 -40.36 -13.78 2.61
CA SER A 22 -41.61 -14.52 2.43
C SER A 22 -42.20 -14.16 1.07
N ASP A 23 -42.50 -15.21 0.31
CA ASP A 23 -43.04 -15.20 -1.04
C ASP A 23 -44.33 -14.40 -1.18
N ILE A 24 -44.45 -13.65 -2.29
CA ILE A 24 -45.74 -13.38 -2.92
C ILE A 24 -45.56 -13.54 -4.43
N SER A 25 -46.19 -14.61 -4.92
CA SER A 25 -46.40 -14.93 -6.31
C SER A 25 -47.57 -14.14 -6.91
N ASN A 26 -47.52 -14.02 -8.23
CA ASN A 26 -48.63 -13.83 -9.17
C ASN A 26 -49.25 -12.44 -9.33
N ASN A 27 -48.88 -11.84 -10.47
CA ASN A 27 -49.76 -11.45 -11.59
C ASN A 27 -49.50 -10.02 -12.06
N LEU A 28 -48.69 -9.88 -13.12
CA LEU A 28 -48.88 -8.78 -14.06
C LEU A 28 -48.74 -9.27 -15.50
N LYS A 29 -49.76 -8.91 -16.26
CA LYS A 29 -50.02 -9.26 -17.66
C LYS A 29 -48.84 -8.86 -18.55
N ILE A 30 -48.37 -9.82 -19.33
CA ILE A 30 -47.45 -9.59 -20.43
C ILE A 30 -48.24 -8.96 -21.58
N SER A 31 -48.03 -7.66 -21.81
CA SER A 31 -48.28 -7.01 -23.10
C SER A 31 -46.98 -6.94 -23.87
N LYS A 32 -46.96 -7.56 -25.06
CA LYS A 32 -45.92 -7.41 -26.10
C LYS A 32 -45.60 -5.93 -26.32
N VAL A 33 -44.35 -5.56 -26.10
CA VAL A 33 -43.76 -4.31 -26.62
C VAL A 33 -42.37 -4.66 -27.13
N ASP A 34 -42.03 -4.01 -28.25
CA ASP A 34 -40.98 -4.31 -29.20
C ASP A 34 -39.60 -4.59 -28.61
N SER A 35 -38.90 -5.47 -29.32
CA SER A 35 -37.46 -5.71 -29.23
C SER A 35 -36.69 -4.41 -29.42
N LEU A 36 -36.39 -3.74 -28.32
CA LEU A 36 -35.32 -2.76 -28.24
C LEU A 36 -34.00 -3.53 -28.25
N GLU A 37 -33.22 -3.32 -29.31
CA GLU A 37 -31.82 -3.72 -29.38
C GLU A 37 -31.11 -3.20 -28.12
N PHE A 38 -30.70 -4.12 -27.26
CA PHE A 38 -29.72 -3.83 -26.23
C PHE A 38 -28.41 -3.56 -26.97
N GLU A 39 -28.02 -2.29 -27.06
CA GLU A 39 -26.64 -1.95 -27.35
C GLU A 39 -25.79 -2.60 -26.26
N GLU A 40 -24.96 -3.55 -26.70
CA GLU A 40 -23.93 -4.19 -25.91
C GLU A 40 -23.04 -3.07 -25.34
N TYR A 41 -23.23 -2.77 -24.06
CA TYR A 41 -22.32 -1.92 -23.31
C TYR A 41 -21.01 -2.71 -23.21
N ASN A 42 -20.11 -2.50 -24.17
CA ASN A 42 -18.73 -2.92 -24.06
C ASN A 42 -18.14 -2.19 -22.84
N SER A 43 -18.18 -2.86 -21.70
CA SER A 43 -17.35 -2.48 -20.57
C SER A 43 -15.92 -2.82 -20.97
N ASP A 44 -15.27 -1.93 -21.69
CA ASP A 44 -13.81 -1.92 -21.73
C ASP A 44 -13.38 -1.80 -20.27
N SER A 45 -12.97 -2.92 -19.70
CA SER A 45 -12.47 -2.97 -18.33
C SER A 45 -11.27 -2.04 -18.29
N GLU A 46 -11.41 -0.94 -17.56
CA GLU A 46 -10.36 0.06 -17.39
C GLU A 46 -9.05 -0.64 -17.01
N VAL A 47 -8.01 -0.49 -17.84
CA VAL A 47 -6.74 -1.17 -17.61
C VAL A 47 -6.07 -0.54 -16.39
N VAL A 48 -5.88 -1.35 -15.35
CA VAL A 48 -5.29 -0.93 -14.08
C VAL A 48 -3.79 -1.18 -14.09
N TYR A 49 -3.01 -0.17 -13.70
CA TYR A 49 -1.56 -0.23 -13.60
C TYR A 49 -1.06 0.01 -12.17
N GLU A 50 0.03 -0.67 -11.79
CA GLU A 50 0.75 -0.42 -10.54
C GLU A 50 1.81 0.69 -10.73
N ILE A 51 2.13 1.40 -9.64
CA ILE A 51 3.20 2.40 -9.62
C ILE A 51 4.50 1.79 -9.07
N LYS A 52 5.63 2.18 -9.67
CA LYS A 52 6.98 1.87 -9.19
C LYS A 52 7.62 3.10 -8.54
N GLY A 53 7.97 2.97 -7.27
CA GLY A 53 8.74 3.96 -6.50
C GLY A 53 7.91 4.75 -5.49
N GLU A 54 8.55 5.73 -4.86
CA GLU A 54 7.97 6.58 -3.81
C GLU A 54 8.10 8.07 -4.18
N ASN A 55 7.27 8.93 -3.57
CA ASN A 55 7.34 10.39 -3.67
C ASN A 55 7.25 10.94 -5.11
N ILE A 56 6.39 10.34 -5.94
CA ILE A 56 6.22 10.74 -7.34
C ILE A 56 5.19 11.88 -7.43
N PHE A 57 5.66 13.10 -7.64
CA PHE A 57 4.79 14.27 -7.74
C PHE A 57 3.96 14.29 -9.03
N LEU A 58 2.65 14.53 -8.87
CA LEU A 58 1.76 14.82 -9.99
C LEU A 58 2.03 16.21 -10.57
N ARG A 59 1.98 16.33 -11.90
CA ARG A 59 2.25 17.58 -12.62
C ARG A 59 1.11 18.00 -13.52
N ASP A 60 1.03 19.29 -13.81
CA ASP A 60 0.05 19.88 -14.73
C ASP A 60 0.37 19.64 -16.22
N GLY A 61 1.52 19.02 -16.54
CA GLY A 61 1.87 18.62 -17.91
C GLY A 61 3.03 17.62 -18.01
N PRO A 62 3.29 17.11 -19.23
CA PRO A 62 4.26 16.04 -19.48
C PRO A 62 5.71 16.56 -19.47
N GLY A 63 6.31 16.65 -18.29
CA GLY A 63 7.71 17.05 -18.16
C GLY A 63 8.10 17.57 -16.77
N LYS A 64 9.40 17.59 -16.49
CA LYS A 64 9.92 18.11 -15.21
C LYS A 64 9.75 19.63 -15.03
N ASN A 65 9.58 20.36 -16.14
CA ASN A 65 9.44 21.83 -16.14
C ASN A 65 7.99 22.29 -15.86
N TYR A 66 7.04 21.35 -15.90
CA TYR A 66 5.64 21.59 -15.55
C TYR A 66 5.47 21.68 -14.04
N LYS A 67 4.47 22.44 -13.57
CA LYS A 67 4.29 22.69 -12.14
C LYS A 67 3.82 21.42 -11.45
N LYS A 68 4.25 21.24 -10.20
CA LYS A 68 3.68 20.22 -9.32
C LYS A 68 2.26 20.65 -8.93
N LEU A 69 1.32 19.71 -8.89
CA LEU A 69 -0.04 19.97 -8.44
C LEU A 69 -0.06 20.10 -6.91
N VAL A 70 -0.75 21.12 -6.42
CA VAL A 70 -0.87 21.40 -4.98
C VAL A 70 -2.03 20.59 -4.40
N ASN A 71 -1.78 19.91 -3.28
CA ASN A 71 -2.83 19.33 -2.47
C ASN A 71 -3.43 20.43 -1.60
N ILE A 72 -4.47 21.10 -2.13
CA ILE A 72 -5.11 22.26 -1.48
C ILE A 72 -5.60 21.89 -0.07
N LYS A 73 -6.29 20.75 0.07
CA LYS A 73 -6.82 20.30 1.38
C LYS A 73 -5.71 20.13 2.43
N ALA A 74 -4.62 19.45 2.07
CA ALA A 74 -3.50 19.28 3.00
C ALA A 74 -2.80 20.60 3.29
N THR A 75 -2.62 21.45 2.28
CA THR A 75 -2.01 22.78 2.42
C THR A 75 -2.79 23.67 3.37
N ASP A 76 -4.11 23.69 3.24
CA ASP A 76 -4.99 24.50 4.09
C ASP A 76 -5.00 24.03 5.55
N ILE A 77 -4.92 22.71 5.78
CA ILE A 77 -4.95 22.12 7.14
C ILE A 77 -3.59 22.29 7.84
N LEU A 78 -2.50 22.08 7.13
CA LEU A 78 -1.15 22.03 7.71
C LEU A 78 -0.45 23.38 7.69
N GLY A 79 -0.95 24.36 6.92
CA GLY A 79 -0.41 25.72 6.86
C GLY A 79 0.89 25.84 6.08
N GLU A 80 1.31 24.78 5.37
CA GLU A 80 2.48 24.75 4.50
C GLU A 80 2.10 24.11 3.15
N THR A 81 2.82 24.46 2.08
CA THR A 81 2.50 23.95 0.74
C THR A 81 2.77 22.45 0.64
N HIS A 82 1.71 21.67 0.49
CA HIS A 82 1.79 20.24 0.19
C HIS A 82 1.46 19.97 -1.27
N TYR A 83 2.26 19.13 -1.92
CA TYR A 83 2.04 18.71 -3.30
C TYR A 83 1.39 17.33 -3.36
N MET A 84 0.55 17.12 -4.37
CA MET A 84 -0.03 15.82 -4.68
C MET A 84 1.08 14.86 -5.14
N GLN A 85 1.05 13.65 -4.60
CA GLN A 85 2.04 12.61 -4.84
C GLN A 85 1.34 11.26 -4.99
N VAL A 86 1.97 10.37 -5.74
CA VAL A 86 1.62 8.96 -5.80
C VAL A 86 2.88 8.13 -5.52
N ASP A 87 2.68 6.89 -5.10
CA ASP A 87 3.74 5.92 -4.83
C ASP A 87 3.21 4.51 -5.15
N TYR A 88 4.01 3.48 -4.87
CA TYR A 88 3.67 2.08 -5.13
C TYR A 88 2.39 1.59 -4.45
N THR A 89 1.85 2.31 -3.47
CA THR A 89 0.57 1.94 -2.83
C THR A 89 -0.62 2.24 -3.75
N CYS A 90 -0.41 3.09 -4.77
CA CYS A 90 -1.43 3.50 -5.70
C CYS A 90 -1.56 2.54 -6.89
N THR A 91 -2.79 2.32 -7.34
CA THR A 91 -3.07 1.80 -8.69
C THR A 91 -3.79 2.86 -9.51
N VAL A 92 -3.49 2.92 -10.80
CA VAL A 92 -3.88 4.02 -11.67
C VAL A 92 -4.40 3.52 -13.01
N SER A 93 -5.23 4.32 -13.67
CA SER A 93 -5.44 4.23 -15.12
C SER A 93 -4.58 5.26 -15.84
N ILE A 94 -4.33 5.01 -17.13
CA ILE A 94 -3.61 5.94 -18.01
C ILE A 94 -4.62 6.59 -18.95
N ASP A 95 -4.78 7.91 -18.80
CA ASP A 95 -5.68 8.70 -19.65
C ASP A 95 -5.00 9.11 -20.97
N GLU A 96 -3.70 9.42 -20.92
CA GLU A 96 -2.92 9.91 -22.07
C GLU A 96 -1.43 9.61 -21.89
N GLU A 97 -0.71 9.41 -23.00
CA GLU A 97 0.74 9.29 -23.00
C GLU A 97 1.40 10.29 -23.94
N LYS A 98 2.45 10.94 -23.46
CA LYS A 98 3.17 11.96 -24.23
C LYS A 98 4.60 12.13 -23.76
N ASN A 99 5.55 12.05 -24.69
CA ASN A 99 6.97 12.38 -24.46
C ASN A 99 7.62 11.64 -23.27
N GLY A 100 7.27 10.36 -23.05
CA GLY A 100 7.78 9.58 -21.92
C GLY A 100 7.12 9.89 -20.56
N TRP A 101 5.95 10.54 -20.59
CA TRP A 101 5.08 10.79 -19.45
C TRP A 101 3.70 10.21 -19.71
N ALA A 102 3.00 9.88 -18.63
CA ALA A 102 1.60 9.47 -18.66
C ALA A 102 0.77 10.41 -17.80
N LYS A 103 -0.38 10.82 -18.31
CA LYS A 103 -1.45 11.41 -17.53
C LYS A 103 -2.23 10.26 -16.90
N ILE A 104 -2.36 10.29 -15.58
CA ILE A 104 -2.96 9.20 -14.81
C ILE A 104 -4.12 9.70 -13.97
N SER A 105 -5.01 8.78 -13.67
CA SER A 105 -6.06 8.91 -12.67
C SER A 105 -5.87 7.83 -11.61
N VAL A 106 -5.78 8.22 -10.34
CA VAL A 106 -5.67 7.24 -9.24
C VAL A 106 -7.01 6.50 -9.09
N LEU A 107 -6.94 5.17 -9.00
CA LEU A 107 -8.10 4.30 -8.77
C LEU A 107 -8.16 3.82 -7.31
N ASP A 108 -7.00 3.46 -6.76
CA ASP A 108 -6.82 3.01 -5.37
C ASP A 108 -5.60 3.73 -4.78
N PRO A 109 -5.65 4.23 -3.54
CA PRO A 109 -6.80 4.20 -2.64
C PRO A 109 -7.91 5.19 -3.03
N SER A 110 -9.16 4.80 -2.78
CA SER A 110 -10.36 5.53 -3.23
C SER A 110 -10.49 6.96 -2.68
N HIS A 111 -9.86 7.27 -1.55
CA HIS A 111 -9.87 8.64 -1.00
C HIS A 111 -9.02 9.62 -1.82
N LEU A 112 -8.12 9.12 -2.68
CA LEU A 112 -7.32 9.94 -3.61
C LEU A 112 -7.96 10.03 -4.99
N SER A 113 -8.83 9.09 -5.36
CA SER A 113 -9.28 8.90 -6.75
C SER A 113 -9.98 10.11 -7.36
N ALA A 114 -10.72 10.89 -6.57
CA ALA A 114 -11.42 12.09 -7.05
C ALA A 114 -10.52 13.32 -7.23
N THR A 115 -9.25 13.26 -6.83
CA THR A 115 -8.37 14.44 -6.77
C THR A 115 -7.00 14.24 -7.39
N HIS A 116 -6.47 13.01 -7.36
CA HIS A 116 -5.12 12.71 -7.81
C HIS A 116 -5.13 12.33 -9.29
N HIS A 117 -5.26 13.37 -10.13
CA HIS A 117 -5.15 13.30 -11.57
C HIS A 117 -3.98 14.18 -12.03
N GLY A 118 -3.08 13.66 -12.87
CA GLY A 118 -1.95 14.46 -13.34
C GLY A 118 -0.89 13.67 -14.09
N TRP A 119 0.19 14.34 -14.47
CA TRP A 119 1.27 13.73 -15.24
C TRP A 119 2.39 13.18 -14.35
N ILE A 120 2.81 11.94 -14.64
CA ILE A 120 3.98 11.27 -14.03
C ILE A 120 4.91 10.68 -15.09
N PRO A 121 6.19 10.43 -14.77
CA PRO A 121 7.10 9.75 -15.69
C PRO A 121 6.61 8.35 -16.03
N LEU A 122 6.64 7.97 -17.31
CA LEU A 122 6.16 6.64 -17.75
C LEU A 122 6.94 5.49 -17.09
N LYS A 123 8.22 5.70 -16.82
CA LYS A 123 9.10 4.76 -16.11
C LYS A 123 8.68 4.45 -14.67
N SER A 124 7.76 5.24 -14.12
CA SER A 124 7.20 5.03 -12.78
C SER A 124 5.93 4.18 -12.82
N ILE A 125 5.50 3.70 -14.00
CA ILE A 125 4.32 2.84 -14.14
C ILE A 125 4.78 1.45 -14.57
N ILE A 126 4.29 0.43 -13.88
CA ILE A 126 4.51 -0.97 -14.22
C ILE A 126 3.49 -1.37 -15.29
N LYS A 127 3.88 -1.24 -16.56
CA LYS A 127 3.06 -1.66 -17.70
C LYS A 127 3.26 -3.10 -18.14
N ASP A 128 4.45 -3.60 -17.89
CA ASP A 128 4.83 -4.96 -18.22
C ASP A 128 5.38 -5.60 -16.95
N THR A 129 4.66 -6.59 -16.44
CA THR A 129 5.06 -7.36 -15.27
C THR A 129 6.37 -8.10 -15.48
N SER A 130 6.86 -8.24 -16.73
CA SER A 130 8.20 -8.74 -17.02
C SER A 130 9.32 -7.87 -16.45
N GLN A 131 9.03 -6.60 -16.13
CA GLN A 131 9.97 -5.66 -15.50
C GLN A 131 10.07 -5.82 -13.97
N ILE A 132 9.15 -6.57 -13.35
CA ILE A 132 9.32 -6.98 -11.95
C ILE A 132 10.25 -8.19 -11.96
N PRO A 133 11.37 -8.17 -11.21
CA PRO A 133 12.21 -9.36 -11.09
C PRO A 133 11.35 -10.54 -10.62
N ALA A 134 11.18 -11.53 -11.50
CA ALA A 134 10.48 -12.76 -11.16
C ALA A 134 11.40 -13.56 -10.23
N VAL A 135 11.20 -13.38 -8.93
CA VAL A 135 11.97 -14.11 -7.92
C VAL A 135 11.44 -15.53 -7.86
N ASN A 136 12.28 -16.51 -8.14
CA ASN A 136 11.90 -17.90 -7.93
C ASN A 136 12.03 -18.25 -6.44
N LEU A 137 10.90 -18.26 -5.72
CA LEU A 137 10.86 -18.58 -4.29
C LEU A 137 11.59 -19.90 -3.94
N ALA A 138 11.57 -20.90 -4.82
CA ALA A 138 12.22 -22.19 -4.58
C ALA A 138 13.76 -22.13 -4.67
N LYS A 139 14.31 -21.06 -5.23
CA LYS A 139 15.76 -20.83 -5.31
C LYS A 139 16.28 -19.93 -4.20
N LEU A 140 15.39 -19.28 -3.46
CA LEU A 140 15.78 -18.44 -2.33
C LEU A 140 15.98 -19.27 -1.07
N ASN A 141 16.98 -18.87 -0.29
CA ASN A 141 17.22 -19.42 1.03
C ASN A 141 16.45 -18.59 2.06
N TYR A 142 15.29 -19.10 2.48
CA TYR A 142 14.44 -18.49 3.50
C TYR A 142 13.86 -19.56 4.43
N ASP A 143 13.53 -19.17 5.65
CA ASP A 143 12.87 -20.02 6.64
C ASP A 143 11.82 -19.22 7.41
N ILE A 144 10.67 -19.84 7.69
CA ILE A 144 9.69 -19.25 8.60
C ILE A 144 10.19 -19.47 10.03
N ILE A 145 10.58 -18.40 10.72
CA ILE A 145 11.13 -18.42 12.09
C ILE A 145 10.01 -18.69 13.10
N SER A 146 8.89 -17.98 12.95
CA SER A 146 7.70 -18.13 13.77
C SER A 146 6.46 -17.65 13.02
N ILE A 147 5.32 -18.16 13.46
CA ILE A 147 4.00 -17.74 13.00
C ILE A 147 3.20 -17.42 14.26
N THR A 148 2.67 -16.20 14.35
CA THR A 148 1.68 -15.84 15.38
C THR A 148 0.35 -15.55 14.71
N GLU A 149 -0.75 -15.93 15.35
CA GLU A 149 -2.07 -15.80 14.75
C GLU A 149 -3.06 -15.29 15.81
N ASN A 150 -3.91 -14.35 15.39
CA ASN A 150 -5.08 -13.92 16.13
C ASN A 150 -6.29 -13.93 15.19
N ASN A 151 -7.46 -13.53 15.70
CA ASN A 151 -8.71 -13.56 14.94
C ASN A 151 -8.75 -12.61 13.72
N ILE A 152 -7.78 -11.70 13.58
CA ILE A 152 -7.73 -10.65 12.56
C ILE A 152 -6.66 -10.94 11.51
N SER A 153 -5.47 -11.37 11.95
CA SER A 153 -4.32 -11.52 11.06
C SER A 153 -3.37 -12.61 11.53
N LYS A 154 -2.74 -13.26 10.55
CA LYS A 154 -1.59 -14.15 10.75
C LYS A 154 -0.29 -13.39 10.50
N ASN A 155 0.67 -13.46 11.41
CA ASN A 155 1.97 -12.80 11.27
C ASN A 155 3.03 -13.86 10.99
N TYR A 156 3.76 -13.68 9.89
CA TYR A 156 4.89 -14.52 9.50
C TYR A 156 6.18 -13.76 9.77
N ASN A 157 7.01 -14.30 10.66
CA ASN A 157 8.39 -13.83 10.84
C ASN A 157 9.31 -14.74 10.04
N ILE A 158 9.98 -14.18 9.04
CA ILE A 158 10.70 -14.93 8.03
C ILE A 158 12.18 -14.52 8.07
N TYR A 159 13.05 -15.50 8.19
CA TYR A 159 14.46 -15.35 7.85
C TYR A 159 14.57 -15.40 6.33
N LEU A 160 15.22 -14.40 5.72
CA LEU A 160 15.57 -14.41 4.31
C LEU A 160 17.06 -14.10 4.19
N ASN A 161 17.81 -14.93 3.47
CA ASN A 161 19.17 -14.59 3.09
C ASN A 161 19.12 -13.49 2.02
N ILE A 162 19.30 -12.25 2.46
CA ILE A 162 19.23 -11.06 1.60
C ILE A 162 20.54 -10.75 0.87
N ASN A 163 21.58 -11.57 1.02
CA ASN A 163 22.85 -11.32 0.35
C ASN A 163 22.64 -11.30 -1.17
N ASN A 164 22.96 -10.16 -1.79
CA ASN A 164 22.77 -9.89 -3.22
C ASN A 164 21.32 -9.73 -3.68
N LEU A 165 20.35 -9.54 -2.78
CA LEU A 165 18.98 -9.18 -3.16
C LEU A 165 18.80 -7.67 -3.13
N SER A 166 18.20 -7.13 -4.19
CA SER A 166 17.70 -5.76 -4.25
C SER A 166 16.40 -5.60 -3.43
N LYS A 167 16.04 -4.35 -3.10
CA LYS A 167 14.74 -4.03 -2.49
C LYS A 167 13.57 -4.52 -3.36
N ASP A 168 13.67 -4.37 -4.69
CA ASP A 168 12.66 -4.84 -5.64
C ASP A 168 12.48 -6.37 -5.56
N GLU A 169 13.57 -7.14 -5.44
CA GLU A 169 13.52 -8.59 -5.27
C GLU A 169 12.93 -9.01 -3.91
N ILE A 170 13.25 -8.29 -2.83
CA ILE A 170 12.64 -8.54 -1.51
C ILE A 170 11.14 -8.25 -1.54
N SER A 171 10.71 -7.15 -2.16
CA SER A 171 9.30 -6.84 -2.35
C SER A 171 8.59 -7.89 -3.20
N SER A 172 9.22 -8.37 -4.27
CA SER A 172 8.72 -9.48 -5.10
C SER A 172 8.58 -10.77 -4.31
N PHE A 173 9.54 -11.09 -3.44
CA PHE A 173 9.44 -12.22 -2.50
C PHE A 173 8.21 -12.08 -1.59
N ILE A 174 8.03 -10.92 -0.96
CA ILE A 174 6.90 -10.68 -0.04
C ILE A 174 5.56 -10.82 -0.77
N LYS A 175 5.43 -10.24 -1.97
CA LYS A 175 4.22 -10.34 -2.81
C LYS A 175 3.89 -11.80 -3.12
N GLN A 176 4.85 -12.55 -3.68
CA GLN A 176 4.64 -13.96 -4.02
C GLN A 176 4.41 -14.85 -2.79
N PHE A 177 5.10 -14.58 -1.68
CA PHE A 177 4.88 -15.31 -0.43
C PHE A 177 3.45 -15.10 0.07
N ARG A 178 2.97 -13.86 0.07
CA ARG A 178 1.60 -13.51 0.46
C ARG A 178 0.58 -14.24 -0.42
N GLU A 179 0.68 -14.07 -1.74
CA GLU A 179 -0.21 -14.72 -2.73
C GLU A 179 -0.31 -16.23 -2.53
N LYS A 180 0.80 -16.89 -2.18
CA LYS A 180 0.85 -18.34 -1.96
C LYS A 180 0.34 -18.80 -0.58
N ASN A 181 0.53 -18.00 0.47
CA ASN A 181 0.38 -18.47 1.85
C ASN A 181 -0.78 -17.83 2.62
N CYS A 182 -1.18 -16.59 2.30
CA CYS A 182 -2.18 -15.86 3.08
C CYS A 182 -2.71 -14.60 2.38
N SER A 183 -4.03 -14.39 2.42
CA SER A 183 -4.65 -13.14 1.98
C SER A 183 -4.54 -12.02 3.03
N THR A 184 -4.75 -12.36 4.30
CA THR A 184 -4.75 -11.41 5.43
C THR A 184 -3.64 -11.75 6.42
N CYS A 185 -2.44 -11.22 6.16
CA CYS A 185 -1.28 -11.50 7.00
C CYS A 185 -0.30 -10.34 7.11
N THR A 186 0.48 -10.33 8.16
CA THR A 186 1.68 -9.49 8.26
C THR A 186 2.89 -10.35 7.91
N ILE A 187 3.82 -9.80 7.13
CA ILE A 187 5.07 -10.45 6.76
C ILE A 187 6.21 -9.58 7.26
N SER A 188 7.04 -10.12 8.14
CA SER A 188 8.24 -9.49 8.68
C SER A 188 9.46 -10.26 8.18
N ILE A 189 10.40 -9.57 7.55
CA ILE A 189 11.64 -10.14 7.00
C ILE A 189 12.82 -9.77 7.90
N PHE A 190 13.60 -10.78 8.27
CA PHE A 190 14.82 -10.65 9.04
C PHE A 190 16.00 -11.28 8.29
N ASP A 191 17.18 -10.68 8.40
CA ASP A 191 18.41 -11.22 7.80
C ASP A 191 19.18 -12.19 8.73
N THR A 192 18.63 -12.44 9.93
CA THR A 192 19.16 -13.42 10.88
C THR A 192 18.03 -14.11 11.66
N LYS A 193 18.33 -15.31 12.16
CA LYS A 193 17.48 -16.04 13.11
C LYS A 193 17.82 -15.74 14.58
N SER A 194 18.97 -15.11 14.85
CA SER A 194 19.50 -14.91 16.21
C SER A 194 18.66 -13.97 17.08
N ILE A 195 17.75 -13.20 16.48
CA ILE A 195 16.86 -12.27 17.20
C ILE A 195 15.46 -12.84 17.44
N LYS A 196 15.26 -14.15 17.24
CA LYS A 196 13.95 -14.80 17.42
C LYS A 196 13.32 -14.47 18.77
N ASP A 197 14.10 -14.53 19.84
CA ASP A 197 13.62 -14.31 21.20
C ASP A 197 13.20 -12.85 21.46
N LEU A 198 13.57 -11.91 20.59
CA LEU A 198 13.18 -10.51 20.69
C LEU A 198 11.85 -10.21 20.00
N MET A 199 11.35 -11.11 19.14
CA MET A 199 10.18 -10.85 18.28
C MET A 199 8.87 -10.69 19.06
N GLU A 200 8.80 -11.23 20.28
CA GLU A 200 7.61 -11.17 21.15
C GLU A 200 7.84 -10.31 22.40
N VAL A 201 9.00 -9.63 22.50
CA VAL A 201 9.37 -8.83 23.65
C VAL A 201 9.00 -7.36 23.43
N TYR A 202 8.20 -6.82 24.35
CA TYR A 202 7.92 -5.39 24.40
C TYR A 202 7.73 -4.90 25.84
N PRO A 203 8.34 -3.77 26.24
CA PRO A 203 9.27 -2.96 25.46
C PRO A 203 10.67 -3.61 25.36
N LEU A 204 11.36 -3.40 24.24
CA LEU A 204 12.78 -3.77 24.09
C LEU A 204 13.66 -2.81 24.89
N SER A 205 14.67 -3.34 25.59
CA SER A 205 15.75 -2.54 26.15
C SER A 205 16.56 -1.85 25.05
N LYS A 206 17.43 -0.90 25.44
CA LYS A 206 18.26 -0.17 24.48
C LYS A 206 19.09 -1.09 23.57
N SER A 207 19.80 -2.06 24.14
CA SER A 207 20.63 -3.00 23.38
C SER A 207 19.81 -3.94 22.51
N GLU A 208 18.67 -4.41 23.02
CA GLU A 208 17.77 -5.29 22.27
C GLU A 208 17.13 -4.55 21.09
N TYR A 209 16.71 -3.30 21.29
CA TYR A 209 16.15 -2.47 20.23
C TYR A 209 17.16 -2.24 19.10
N LEU A 210 18.41 -1.90 19.43
CA LEU A 210 19.48 -1.74 18.43
C LEU A 210 19.72 -3.03 17.64
N ASN A 211 19.84 -4.16 18.34
CA ASN A 211 20.04 -5.47 17.71
C ASN A 211 18.86 -5.88 16.82
N PHE A 212 17.63 -5.63 17.29
CA PHE A 212 16.43 -5.90 16.51
C PHE A 212 16.36 -5.03 15.25
N ALA A 213 16.61 -3.73 15.38
CA ALA A 213 16.62 -2.76 14.29
C ALA A 213 17.68 -3.05 13.21
N ASP A 214 18.84 -3.55 13.61
CA ASP A 214 19.92 -3.92 12.68
C ASP A 214 19.55 -5.10 11.78
N HIS A 215 18.62 -5.94 12.24
CA HIS A 215 18.26 -7.20 11.61
C HIS A 215 16.83 -7.23 11.04
N PHE A 216 15.98 -6.27 11.38
CA PHE A 216 14.63 -6.15 10.83
C PHE A 216 14.68 -5.43 9.47
N VAL A 217 14.57 -6.22 8.39
CA VAL A 217 14.85 -5.77 7.02
C VAL A 217 13.64 -5.14 6.35
N ALA A 218 12.49 -5.80 6.41
CA ALA A 218 11.30 -5.35 5.70
C ALA A 218 10.02 -5.79 6.39
N TRP A 219 8.98 -4.99 6.25
CA TRP A 219 7.69 -5.23 6.89
C TRP A 219 6.53 -4.88 5.96
N SER A 220 5.60 -5.81 5.80
CA SER A 220 4.37 -5.64 5.03
C SER A 220 3.19 -6.08 5.88
N THR A 221 2.30 -5.14 6.21
CA THR A 221 1.19 -5.38 7.13
C THR A 221 -0.04 -5.91 6.40
N PHE A 222 -0.99 -6.49 7.15
CA PHE A 222 -2.22 -7.02 6.57
C PHE A 222 -3.18 -5.93 6.08
N ASP A 223 -3.10 -4.72 6.66
CA ASP A 223 -3.94 -3.56 6.36
C ASP A 223 -3.35 -2.67 5.25
N ALA A 224 -2.05 -2.79 4.98
CA ALA A 224 -1.36 -2.17 3.84
C ALA A 224 -0.54 -3.21 3.07
N PRO A 225 -1.17 -4.25 2.47
CA PRO A 225 -0.45 -5.40 1.89
C PRO A 225 0.39 -5.05 0.65
N LYS A 226 0.11 -3.90 0.00
CA LYS A 226 0.91 -3.36 -1.11
C LYS A 226 2.15 -2.58 -0.65
N MET A 227 2.22 -2.24 0.64
CA MET A 227 3.35 -1.51 1.22
C MET A 227 4.41 -2.45 1.77
N VAL A 228 5.67 -2.14 1.48
CA VAL A 228 6.85 -2.79 2.06
C VAL A 228 7.72 -1.70 2.68
N SER A 229 7.64 -1.58 4.00
CA SER A 229 8.51 -0.68 4.76
C SER A 229 9.87 -1.36 4.96
N PHE A 230 10.95 -0.75 4.45
CA PHE A 230 12.30 -1.25 4.65
C PHE A 230 12.92 -0.63 5.89
N TYR A 231 13.57 -1.45 6.70
CA TYR A 231 14.25 -1.06 7.94
C TYR A 231 13.38 -0.23 8.90
N PRO A 232 12.15 -0.69 9.23
CA PRO A 232 11.15 0.11 9.95
C PRO A 232 11.58 0.53 11.36
N PHE A 233 12.60 -0.12 11.94
CA PHE A 233 13.10 0.15 13.28
C PHE A 233 14.40 0.97 13.29
N GLN A 234 14.88 1.44 12.14
CA GLN A 234 16.02 2.38 12.06
C GLN A 234 15.55 3.84 12.13
N ASP A 235 14.68 4.13 13.10
CA ASP A 235 13.98 5.40 13.28
C ASP A 235 14.78 6.43 14.13
N SER A 236 14.10 7.48 14.59
CA SER A 236 14.69 8.49 15.49
C SER A 236 15.17 7.90 16.83
N LYS A 237 14.49 6.90 17.37
CA LYS A 237 14.86 6.20 18.60
C LYS A 237 16.09 5.33 18.39
N TYR A 238 16.22 4.67 17.25
CA TYR A 238 17.47 4.00 16.87
C TYR A 238 18.67 4.97 16.89
N ARG A 239 18.47 6.18 16.35
CA ARG A 239 19.49 7.24 16.39
C ARG A 239 19.81 7.70 17.81
N GLU A 240 18.79 7.96 18.63
CA GLU A 240 18.95 8.35 20.03
C GLU A 240 19.72 7.29 20.84
N TYR A 241 19.46 6.02 20.54
CA TYR A 241 20.15 4.91 21.17
C TYR A 241 21.59 4.71 20.66
N GLY A 242 22.02 5.47 19.65
CA GLY A 242 23.38 5.45 19.13
C GLY A 242 23.60 4.36 18.08
N GLY A 243 22.55 3.98 17.36
CA GLY A 243 22.63 3.05 16.23
C GLY A 243 23.56 3.55 15.13
N LYS A 244 24.29 2.62 14.50
CA LYS A 244 25.37 2.92 13.54
C LYS A 244 25.19 2.28 12.17
N ASN A 245 24.27 1.32 12.06
CA ASN A 245 24.09 0.49 10.87
C ASN A 245 22.90 0.97 10.03
N PHE A 246 22.79 2.27 9.79
CA PHE A 246 21.73 2.83 8.95
C PHE A 246 21.84 2.26 7.52
N LYS A 247 20.82 1.52 7.10
CA LYS A 247 20.69 0.90 5.78
C LYS A 247 19.83 1.75 4.82
N GLU A 248 19.07 2.70 5.35
CA GLU A 248 18.44 3.74 4.55
C GLU A 248 19.47 4.82 4.19
N GLN A 249 19.81 4.94 2.91
CA GLN A 249 20.50 6.12 2.41
C GLN A 249 19.53 7.31 2.46
N LYS A 250 20.07 8.49 2.78
CA LYS A 250 19.34 9.74 2.96
C LYS A 250 18.38 9.98 1.79
N ILE A 251 17.16 10.40 2.14
CA ILE A 251 16.32 11.19 1.24
C ILE A 251 17.11 12.49 1.02
N ASP A 252 17.77 12.60 -0.14
CA ASP A 252 18.34 13.86 -0.63
C ASP A 252 17.21 14.77 -1.18
#